data_AF-A0A8R1IN23-F1
#
_entry.id   AF-A0A8R1IN23-F1
#
_cell.length_a   1.000
_cell.length_b   1.000
_cell.length_c   1.000
_cell.angle_alpha   90.00
_cell.angle_beta   90.00
_cell.angle_gamma   90.00
#
_symmetry.space_group_name_H-M   'P 1'
#
loop_
_entity.id
_entity.type
_entity.pdbx_description
1 polymer ?
#
loop_
_entity_poly.entity_id
_entity_poly.type
_entity_poly.pdbx_seq_one_letter_code
_entity_poly.pdbx_strand_id
1 'polypeptide(L)'
;ELKWDTVLHPPYLPDIAPSAYHLFRPLKLFLKQKRFVKYEDFKMAVFDFFDSQSAAFWKKGIDDLPERWLIVVTNDGQYIVD
;
A
#
# COMPACT_ATOMS: atom_id res chain seq x y z
N GLU A 1 0.90 -12.39 -24.38
CA GLU A 1 0.14 -11.82 -23.25
C GLU A 1 0.19 -12.75 -22.04
N LEU A 2 0.07 -12.21 -20.83
CA LEU A 2 0.30 -12.93 -19.56
C LEU A 2 -0.94 -13.69 -19.02
N LYS A 3 -2.12 -13.57 -19.66
CA LYS A 3 -3.39 -14.21 -19.27
C LYS A 3 -3.82 -13.91 -17.82
N TRP A 4 -3.62 -12.68 -17.36
CA TRP A 4 -4.06 -12.24 -16.03
C TRP A 4 -5.39 -11.51 -16.12
N ASP A 5 -6.25 -11.74 -15.14
CA ASP A 5 -7.46 -10.95 -14.96
C ASP A 5 -7.11 -9.58 -14.37
N THR A 6 -7.60 -8.52 -15.00
CA THR A 6 -7.37 -7.15 -14.53
C THR A 6 -8.50 -6.71 -13.60
N VAL A 7 -8.14 -6.15 -12.45
CA VAL A 7 -9.10 -5.52 -11.54
C VAL A 7 -9.33 -4.07 -11.97
N LEU A 8 -10.59 -3.66 -12.11
CA LEU A 8 -10.94 -2.26 -12.40
C LEU A 8 -10.57 -1.37 -11.20
N HIS A 9 -9.86 -0.28 -11.48
CA HIS A 9 -9.46 0.70 -10.47
C HIS A 9 -9.95 2.09 -10.87
N PRO A 10 -10.87 2.70 -10.09
CA PRO A 10 -11.32 4.07 -10.30
C PRO A 10 -10.18 5.09 -10.26
N PRO A 11 -10.27 6.20 -11.02
CA PRO A 11 -9.31 7.27 -10.95
C PRO A 11 -9.37 7.96 -9.57
N TYR A 12 -8.21 8.43 -9.09
CA TYR A 12 -8.06 9.25 -7.88
C TYR A 12 -8.56 8.63 -6.56
N LEU A 13 -8.67 7.30 -6.45
CA LEU A 13 -9.03 6.62 -5.20
C LEU A 13 -7.84 5.84 -4.61
N PRO A 14 -6.87 6.53 -3.96
CA PRO A 14 -5.75 5.85 -3.29
C PRO A 14 -6.24 4.97 -2.12
N ASP A 15 -7.41 5.27 -1.56
CA ASP A 15 -7.98 4.57 -0.40
C ASP A 15 -8.38 3.13 -0.70
N ILE A 16 -8.42 2.72 -1.97
CA ILE A 16 -8.71 1.33 -2.37
C ILE A 16 -7.50 0.66 -3.04
N ALA A 17 -6.33 1.30 -3.04
CA ALA A 17 -5.09 0.72 -3.52
C ALA A 17 -4.24 0.23 -2.33
N PRO A 18 -4.06 -1.08 -2.12
CA PRO A 18 -3.28 -1.63 -0.99
C PRO A 18 -1.86 -1.06 -0.91
N SER A 19 -1.25 -0.77 -2.05
CA SER A 19 0.06 -0.11 -2.10
C SER A 19 0.04 1.27 -1.43
N ALA A 20 -1.02 2.05 -1.63
CA ALA A 20 -1.15 3.40 -1.10
C ALA A 20 -1.53 3.42 0.37
N TYR A 21 -2.64 2.78 0.74
CA TYR A 21 -3.17 2.89 2.11
C TYR A 21 -2.42 2.01 3.12
N HIS A 22 -1.89 0.86 2.69
CA HIS A 22 -1.27 -0.10 3.60
C HIS A 22 0.26 -0.07 3.55
N LEU A 23 0.85 -0.08 2.35
CA LEU A 23 2.31 -0.24 2.19
C LEU A 23 3.10 1.07 2.29
N PHE A 24 2.71 2.09 1.52
CA PHE A 24 3.54 3.28 1.39
C PHE A 24 3.59 4.13 2.64
N ARG A 25 2.56 4.12 3.49
CA ARG A 25 2.57 4.87 4.75
C ARG A 25 3.62 4.32 5.73
N PRO A 26 3.65 3.03 6.08
CA PRO A 26 4.73 2.44 6.88
C PRO A 26 6.12 2.58 6.25
N LEU A 27 6.25 2.35 4.93
CA LEU A 27 7.53 2.51 4.23
C LEU A 27 8.05 3.95 4.34
N LYS A 28 7.20 4.95 4.12
CA LYS A 28 7.58 6.37 4.30
C LYS A 28 8.03 6.65 5.72
N LEU A 29 7.34 6.11 6.74
CA LEU A 29 7.74 6.29 8.14
C LEU A 29 9.10 5.65 8.44
N PHE A 30 9.33 4.42 7.95
CA PHE A 30 10.61 3.73 8.08
C PHE A 30 11.77 4.50 7.43
N LEU A 31 11.52 5.12 6.28
CA LEU A 31 12.53 5.90 5.54
C LEU A 31 12.72 7.31 6.09
N LYS A 32 11.71 7.92 6.73
CA LYS A 32 11.67 9.35 7.11
C LYS A 32 12.89 9.83 7.90
N GLN A 33 13.48 8.98 8.72
CA GLN A 33 14.61 9.35 9.59
C GLN A 33 15.98 8.93 9.04
N LYS A 34 16.03 8.36 7.82
CA LYS A 34 17.26 7.88 7.19
C LYS A 34 17.76 8.89 6.15
N ARG A 35 19.08 9.11 6.13
CA ARG A 35 19.76 9.86 5.06
C ARG A 35 20.64 8.89 4.30
N PHE A 36 20.46 8.84 2.99
CA PHE A 36 21.21 7.94 2.11
C PHE A 36 22.17 8.76 1.27
N VAL A 37 23.45 8.39 1.27
CA VAL A 37 24.47 9.03 0.43
C VAL A 37 24.58 8.30 -0.91
N LYS A 38 24.38 6.97 -0.91
CA LYS A 38 24.41 6.14 -2.11
C LYS A 38 23.04 5.53 -2.37
N TYR A 39 22.76 5.30 -3.65
CA TYR A 39 21.55 4.60 -4.09
C TYR A 39 21.47 3.18 -3.51
N GLU A 40 22.59 2.46 -3.42
CA GLU A 40 22.60 1.10 -2.88
C GLU A 40 22.18 1.03 -1.42
N ASP A 41 22.56 2.03 -0.60
CA ASP A 41 22.14 2.10 0.80
C ASP A 41 20.62 2.28 0.92
N PHE A 42 20.03 3.11 0.04
CA PHE A 42 18.58 3.28 -0.06
C PHE A 42 17.90 1.99 -0.49
N LYS A 43 18.41 1.34 -1.53
CA LYS A 43 17.88 0.08 -2.07
C LYS A 43 17.88 -1.02 -1.01
N MET A 44 18.98 -1.17 -0.27
CA MET A 44 19.08 -2.12 0.83
C MET A 44 18.08 -1.81 1.94
N ALA A 45 17.94 -0.55 2.34
CA ALA A 45 16.95 -0.18 3.35
C ALA A 45 15.51 -0.50 2.92
N VAL A 46 15.19 -0.34 1.63
CA VAL A 46 13.89 -0.76 1.11
C VAL A 46 13.73 -2.28 1.23
N PHE A 47 14.72 -3.09 0.81
CA PHE A 47 14.66 -4.55 1.00
C PHE A 47 14.48 -4.95 2.46
N ASP A 48 15.29 -4.38 3.36
CA ASP A 48 15.18 -4.64 4.81
C ASP A 48 13.77 -4.34 5.33
N PHE A 49 13.14 -3.26 4.84
CA PHE A 49 11.76 -2.95 5.20
C PHE A 49 10.82 -4.08 4.78
N PHE A 50 10.87 -4.53 3.51
CA PHE A 50 10.01 -5.60 3.01
C PHE A 50 10.22 -6.92 3.77
N ASP A 51 11.48 -7.30 4.00
CA ASP A 51 11.84 -8.54 4.70
C ASP A 51 11.46 -8.51 6.18
N SER A 52 11.41 -7.33 6.80
CA SER A 52 10.98 -7.17 8.19
C SER A 52 9.45 -7.25 8.39
N GLN A 53 8.65 -7.16 7.32
CA GLN A 53 7.19 -7.24 7.44
C GLN A 53 6.73 -8.68 7.63
N SER A 54 5.83 -8.90 8.58
CA SER A 54 5.24 -10.22 8.81
C SER A 54 4.29 -10.63 7.69
N ALA A 55 4.05 -11.94 7.52
CA ALA A 55 3.00 -12.42 6.62
C ALA A 55 1.62 -11.83 6.96
N ALA A 56 1.36 -11.57 8.25
CA ALA A 56 0.12 -10.95 8.71
C ALA A 56 -0.04 -9.50 8.25
N PHE A 57 1.06 -8.74 8.14
CA PHE A 57 1.05 -7.39 7.57
C PHE A 57 0.52 -7.44 6.12
N TRP A 58 1.17 -8.23 5.26
CA TRP A 58 0.77 -8.36 3.85
C TRP A 58 -0.66 -8.87 3.68
N LYS A 59 -1.05 -9.88 4.47
CA LYS A 59 -2.40 -10.42 4.47
C LYS A 59 -3.43 -9.35 4.84
N LYS A 60 -3.17 -8.58 5.91
CA LYS A 60 -4.08 -7.51 6.35
C LYS A 60 -4.31 -6.48 5.24
N GLY A 61 -3.25 -6.07 4.53
CA GLY A 61 -3.36 -5.11 3.45
C GLY A 61 -4.36 -5.52 2.36
N ILE A 62 -4.43 -6.82 2.04
CA ILE A 62 -5.38 -7.35 1.06
C ILE A 62 -6.76 -7.62 1.68
N ASP A 63 -6.79 -8.15 2.90
CA ASP A 63 -8.03 -8.49 3.61
C ASP A 63 -8.90 -7.27 3.95
N ASP A 64 -8.29 -6.08 4.10
CA ASP A 64 -9.01 -4.81 4.35
C ASP A 64 -9.76 -4.32 3.09
N LEU A 65 -9.49 -4.87 1.90
CA LEU A 65 -10.00 -4.37 0.62
C LEU A 65 -11.55 -4.40 0.51
N PRO A 66 -12.25 -5.49 0.90
CA PRO A 66 -13.72 -5.54 0.83
C PRO A 66 -14.39 -4.51 1.74
N GLU A 67 -13.84 -4.27 2.93
CA GLU A 67 -14.35 -3.25 3.85
C GLU A 67 -14.17 -1.85 3.29
N ARG A 68 -12.99 -1.55 2.72
CA ARG A 68 -12.72 -0.26 2.05
C ARG A 68 -13.65 -0.04 0.85
N TRP A 69 -13.91 -1.06 0.05
CA TRP A 69 -14.91 -0.97 -1.03
C TRP A 69 -16.30 -0.66 -0.51
N LEU A 70 -16.72 -1.32 0.57
CA LEU A 70 -18.01 -1.05 1.19
C LEU A 70 -18.12 0.39 1.67
N ILE A 71 -17.07 0.94 2.29
CA ILE A 71 -17.05 2.34 2.74
C ILE A 71 -17.19 3.30 1.56
N VAL A 72 -16.43 3.09 0.47
CA VAL A 72 -16.50 3.96 -0.72
C VAL A 72 -17.91 3.93 -1.33
N VAL A 73 -18.53 2.75 -1.42
CA VAL A 73 -19.91 2.62 -1.94
C VAL A 73 -20.91 3.31 -1.01
N THR A 74 -20.76 3.13 0.31
CA THR A 74 -21.64 3.76 1.32
C THR A 74 -21.50 5.28 1.33
N ASN A 75 -20.31 5.78 1.00
CA ASN A 75 -19.99 7.21 0.94
C ASN A 75 -20.20 7.81 -0.46
N ASP A 76 -21.00 7.17 -1.34
CA ASP A 76 -21.29 7.66 -2.69
C ASP A 76 -20.03 7.99 -3.52
N GLY A 77 -18.98 7.18 -3.38
CA GLY A 77 -17.71 7.34 -4.09
C GLY A 77 -16.75 8.37 -3.50
N GLN A 78 -17.07 8.97 -2.34
CA GLN A 78 -16.18 9.89 -1.64
C GLN A 78 -15.00 9.16 -0.97
N TYR A 79 -13.97 9.93 -0.63
CA TYR A 79 -12.77 9.47 0.07
C TYR A 79 -13.08 8.80 1.42
N ILE A 80 -12.21 7.89 1.83
CA ILE A 80 -12.23 7.32 3.18
C ILE A 80 -11.50 8.29 4.12
N VAL A 81 -12.14 8.64 5.24
CA VAL A 81 -11.52 9.46 6.29
C VAL A 81 -10.93 8.52 7.34
N ASP A 82 -9.60 8.42 7.37
CA ASP A 82 -8.80 7.67 8.36
C ASP A 82 -8.56 8.48 9.65
#